data_AF-A0A7C3VLB1-F1
#
_entry.id   AF-A0A7C3VLB1-F1
#
_cell.length_a   1.000
_cell.length_b   1.000
_cell.length_c   1.000
_cell.angle_alpha   90.00
_cell.angle_beta   90.00
_cell.angle_gamma   90.00
#
_symmetry.space_group_name_H-M   'P 1'
#
loop_
_entity.id
_entity.type
_entity.pdbx_description
1 polymer ?
#
loop_
_entity_poly.entity_id
_entity_poly.type
_entity_poly.pdbx_seq_one_letter_code
_entity_poly.pdbx_strand_id
1 'polypeptide(L)'
;MKEALLLTLLALFAIGCTSPDTAGAFDDNTTEQDGQETDDAAGSRLSDWDIRDEIEEARACTADEDCVEVGSVCPFGCSIAVNRAHEDRIGELLDSYESDCTYACAAIDRIECVANTCMAVIGETPTDDAQ
;
A
#
# COMPACT_ATOMS: atom_id res chain seq x y z
N MET A 1 7.04 -37.67 -27.02
CA MET A 1 6.44 -38.46 -25.93
C MET A 1 6.68 -37.74 -24.60
N LYS A 2 5.83 -36.78 -24.23
CA LYS A 2 5.74 -36.17 -22.89
C LYS A 2 4.54 -35.22 -22.86
N GLU A 3 3.38 -35.75 -23.23
CA GLU A 3 2.07 -35.10 -23.01
C GLU A 3 1.25 -36.07 -22.16
N ALA A 4 1.41 -36.00 -20.84
CA ALA A 4 0.65 -36.84 -19.90
C ALA A 4 0.79 -36.33 -18.45
N LEU A 5 0.52 -35.05 -18.20
CA LEU A 5 0.43 -34.56 -16.81
C LEU A 5 -0.60 -33.44 -16.65
N LEU A 6 -1.79 -33.70 -17.16
CA LEU A 6 -2.99 -32.87 -16.99
C LEU A 6 -4.12 -33.84 -16.65
N LEU A 7 -4.84 -33.59 -15.56
CA LEU A 7 -6.00 -34.33 -15.01
C LEU A 7 -5.76 -35.25 -13.81
N THR A 8 -5.49 -34.67 -12.64
CA THR A 8 -6.02 -35.20 -11.35
C THR A 8 -5.74 -34.21 -10.22
N LEU A 9 -6.68 -33.31 -9.92
CA LEU A 9 -6.95 -32.76 -8.57
C LEU A 9 -8.09 -31.72 -8.62
N LEU A 10 -9.27 -32.18 -9.03
CA LEU A 10 -10.55 -31.54 -8.73
C LEU A 10 -11.25 -32.45 -7.73
N ALA A 11 -11.04 -32.21 -6.43
CA ALA A 11 -11.84 -32.81 -5.38
C ALA A 11 -11.73 -31.98 -4.09
N LEU A 12 -12.89 -31.67 -3.51
CA LEU A 12 -13.14 -31.18 -2.13
C LEU A 12 -13.22 -29.65 -1.94
N PHE A 13 -14.23 -29.03 -2.54
CA PHE A 13 -14.92 -27.89 -1.94
C PHE A 13 -16.33 -28.34 -1.52
N ALA A 14 -16.45 -28.83 -0.29
CA ALA A 14 -17.73 -29.04 0.38
C ALA A 14 -17.53 -29.06 1.91
N ILE A 15 -17.25 -27.89 2.49
CA ILE A 15 -17.50 -27.56 3.90
C ILE A 15 -18.29 -26.25 3.79
N GLY A 16 -19.62 -26.26 3.84
CA GLY A 16 -20.38 -26.60 5.03
C GLY A 16 -20.60 -25.33 5.85
N CYS A 17 -21.31 -24.34 5.29
CA CYS A 17 -21.77 -23.16 6.03
C CYS A 17 -22.98 -23.56 6.87
N THR A 18 -22.77 -23.92 8.14
CA THR A 18 -23.82 -23.94 9.17
C THR A 18 -23.48 -22.88 10.19
N SER A 19 -23.99 -21.66 10.00
CA SER A 19 -23.97 -20.62 11.04
C SER A 19 -25.23 -20.78 11.89
N PRO A 20 -25.11 -21.04 13.20
CA PRO A 20 -26.25 -20.97 14.11
C PRO A 20 -26.60 -19.51 14.42
N ASP A 21 -27.86 -19.16 14.20
CA ASP A 21 -28.49 -17.93 14.67
C ASP A 21 -28.39 -17.79 16.19
N THR A 22 -27.60 -16.84 16.67
CA THR A 22 -27.78 -16.28 18.01
C THR A 22 -28.45 -14.92 17.89
N ALA A 23 -29.77 -14.94 18.05
CA ALA A 23 -30.56 -13.78 18.39
C ALA A 23 -30.12 -13.26 19.77
N GLY A 24 -29.44 -12.12 19.79
CA GLY A 24 -29.11 -11.37 20.98
C GLY A 24 -29.55 -9.93 20.79
N ALA A 25 -30.67 -9.57 21.39
CA ALA A 25 -31.11 -8.19 21.57
C ALA A 25 -30.15 -7.49 22.54
N PHE A 26 -29.57 -6.37 22.12
CA PHE A 26 -29.00 -5.35 23.00
C PHE A 26 -29.46 -4.00 22.50
N ASP A 27 -30.44 -3.46 23.21
CA ASP A 27 -30.92 -2.09 23.10
C ASP A 27 -29.85 -1.09 23.58
N ASP A 28 -29.75 0.00 22.81
CA ASP A 28 -29.57 1.39 23.25
C ASP A 28 -28.29 1.76 24.03
N ASN A 29 -27.41 2.55 23.41
CA ASN A 29 -27.21 3.96 23.83
C ASN A 29 -26.23 4.69 22.91
N THR A 30 -26.74 5.78 22.35
CA THR A 30 -26.07 6.89 21.66
C THR A 30 -24.88 7.45 22.44
N THR A 31 -23.70 7.48 21.81
CA THR A 31 -22.73 8.57 22.01
C THR A 31 -21.97 8.82 20.70
N GLU A 32 -22.35 9.91 20.03
CA GLU A 32 -21.49 10.87 19.35
C GLU A 32 -20.15 10.32 18.80
N GLN A 33 -20.11 9.94 17.53
CA GLN A 33 -18.87 9.97 16.76
C GLN A 33 -19.13 10.43 15.33
N ASP A 34 -18.50 11.56 15.04
CA ASP A 34 -17.96 12.01 13.76
C ASP A 34 -18.92 12.17 12.57
N GLY A 35 -19.27 13.45 12.37
CA GLY A 35 -19.16 14.15 11.09
C GLY A 35 -19.19 13.27 9.84
N GLN A 36 -20.36 12.72 9.54
CA GLN A 36 -20.63 12.14 8.24
C GLN A 36 -20.87 13.29 7.26
N GLU A 37 -19.79 13.76 6.63
CA GLU A 37 -19.87 14.54 5.40
C GLU A 37 -20.42 13.62 4.30
N THR A 38 -21.74 13.59 4.18
CA THR A 38 -22.40 13.28 2.91
C THR A 38 -22.70 14.62 2.24
N ASP A 39 -22.29 14.77 0.98
CA ASP A 39 -23.11 15.24 -0.13
C ASP A 39 -22.26 15.88 -1.25
N ASP A 40 -22.29 15.20 -2.40
CA ASP A 40 -22.44 15.81 -3.73
C ASP A 40 -21.33 16.67 -4.35
N ALA A 41 -20.36 16.01 -5.00
CA ALA A 41 -19.91 16.38 -6.35
C ALA A 41 -19.11 15.25 -7.03
N ALA A 42 -19.49 14.92 -8.27
CA ALA A 42 -18.78 14.00 -9.16
C ALA A 42 -17.39 14.55 -9.55
N GLY A 43 -16.43 14.27 -8.69
CA GLY A 43 -15.00 14.38 -8.91
C GLY A 43 -14.33 13.56 -7.82
N SER A 44 -14.13 12.26 -8.07
CA SER A 44 -13.58 11.31 -7.10
C SER A 44 -12.21 11.77 -6.61
N ARG A 45 -12.18 12.45 -5.46
CA ARG A 45 -10.98 12.58 -4.67
C ARG A 45 -10.83 11.28 -3.91
N LEU A 46 -9.75 10.54 -4.18
CA LEU A 46 -9.39 9.35 -3.43
C LEU A 46 -9.07 9.78 -1.99
N SER A 47 -9.45 8.97 -1.02
CA SER A 47 -9.09 9.23 0.37
C SER A 47 -7.60 8.92 0.61
N ASP A 48 -7.04 9.46 1.69
CA ASP A 48 -5.68 9.11 2.15
C ASP A 48 -5.47 7.59 2.29
N TRP A 49 -6.52 6.87 2.70
CA TRP A 49 -6.44 5.42 2.84
C TRP A 49 -6.36 4.74 1.48
N ASP A 50 -7.16 5.18 0.50
CA ASP A 50 -7.12 4.62 -0.84
C ASP A 50 -5.75 4.84 -1.50
N ILE A 51 -5.18 6.05 -1.39
CA ILE A 51 -3.86 6.34 -1.95
C ILE A 51 -2.77 5.48 -1.29
N ARG A 52 -2.88 5.24 0.02
CA ARG A 52 -1.93 4.39 0.75
C ARG A 52 -2.01 2.94 0.29
N ASP A 53 -3.21 2.40 0.15
CA ASP A 53 -3.41 1.03 -0.31
C ASP A 53 -2.86 0.85 -1.74
N GLU A 54 -3.11 1.84 -2.61
CA GLU A 54 -2.56 1.84 -3.98
C GLU A 54 -1.03 1.89 -4.01
N ILE A 55 -0.40 2.65 -3.12
CA ILE A 55 1.06 2.67 -2.96
C ILE A 55 1.57 1.30 -2.49
N GLU A 56 0.93 0.68 -1.49
CA GLU A 56 1.35 -0.63 -0.98
C GLU A 56 1.21 -1.75 -2.04
N GLU A 57 0.13 -1.74 -2.83
CA GLU A 57 -0.04 -2.67 -3.95
C GLU A 57 1.03 -2.47 -5.03
N ALA A 58 1.39 -1.21 -5.30
CA ALA A 58 2.39 -0.86 -6.30
C ALA A 58 3.83 -1.23 -5.89
N ARG A 59 4.09 -1.65 -4.65
CA ARG A 59 5.45 -1.95 -4.16
C ARG A 59 6.00 -3.32 -4.56
N ALA A 60 5.18 -4.21 -5.09
CA ALA A 60 5.61 -5.58 -5.38
C ALA A 60 6.76 -5.62 -6.42
N CYS A 61 7.82 -6.37 -6.15
CA CYS A 61 8.98 -6.46 -7.04
C CYS A 61 9.60 -7.86 -7.10
N THR A 62 10.41 -8.10 -8.14
CA THR A 62 11.19 -9.33 -8.31
C THR A 62 12.70 -9.08 -8.32
N ALA A 63 13.12 -7.89 -8.73
CA ALA A 63 14.52 -7.46 -8.76
C ALA A 63 14.63 -5.96 -8.43
N ASP A 64 15.83 -5.50 -8.07
CA ASP A 64 16.08 -4.10 -7.68
C ASP A 64 15.78 -3.13 -8.84
N GLU A 65 16.01 -3.53 -10.09
CA GLU A 65 15.76 -2.73 -11.27
C GLU A 65 14.27 -2.47 -11.52
N ASP A 66 13.41 -3.32 -10.95
CA ASP A 66 11.97 -3.13 -10.98
C ASP A 66 11.54 -1.95 -10.12
N CYS A 67 12.37 -1.49 -9.18
CA CYS A 67 12.00 -0.44 -8.23
C CYS A 67 12.42 0.95 -8.69
N VAL A 68 11.60 1.95 -8.34
CA VAL A 68 11.84 3.37 -8.58
C VAL A 68 11.28 4.20 -7.43
N GLU A 69 11.92 5.33 -7.14
CA GLU A 69 11.38 6.33 -6.23
C GLU A 69 10.48 7.29 -6.99
N VAL A 70 9.22 7.42 -6.56
CA VAL A 70 8.24 8.35 -7.15
C VAL A 70 8.15 9.68 -6.40
N GLY A 71 8.68 9.76 -5.18
CA GLY A 71 8.81 11.02 -4.44
C GLY A 71 8.54 10.89 -2.95
N SER A 72 8.21 12.03 -2.34
CA SER A 72 8.01 12.18 -0.90
C SER A 72 6.78 13.06 -0.63
N VAL A 73 5.73 12.48 -0.07
CA VAL A 73 4.48 13.19 0.24
C VAL A 73 3.95 12.68 1.57
N CYS A 74 3.60 13.56 2.51
CA CYS A 74 2.91 13.12 3.72
C CYS A 74 1.43 12.96 3.43
N PRO A 75 0.74 12.02 4.09
CA PRO A 75 1.23 11.12 5.15
C PRO A 75 1.81 9.80 4.64
N PHE A 76 2.14 9.70 3.34
CA PHE A 76 2.51 8.44 2.69
C PHE A 76 3.98 8.04 2.89
N GLY A 77 4.87 9.01 3.14
CA GLY A 77 6.24 8.76 3.57
C GLY A 77 7.26 9.71 2.95
N CYS A 78 8.49 9.60 3.44
CA CYS A 78 9.63 10.39 2.95
C CYS A 78 10.24 9.88 1.65
N SER A 79 9.95 8.63 1.29
CA SER A 79 10.62 7.92 0.21
C SER A 79 9.68 6.84 -0.28
N ILE A 80 8.86 7.21 -1.26
CA ILE A 80 7.84 6.32 -1.79
C ILE A 80 8.50 5.55 -2.93
N ALA A 81 8.95 4.35 -2.61
CA ALA A 81 9.48 3.39 -3.57
C ALA A 81 8.34 2.50 -4.06
N VAL A 82 8.23 2.30 -5.37
CA VAL A 82 7.23 1.44 -6.01
C VAL A 82 7.86 0.69 -7.18
N ASN A 83 7.15 -0.29 -7.72
CA ASN A 83 7.50 -0.91 -8.97
C ASN A 83 7.38 0.10 -10.11
N ARG A 84 8.36 0.13 -11.01
CA ARG A 84 8.45 1.01 -12.17
C ARG A 84 7.25 0.89 -13.09
N ALA A 85 6.61 -0.28 -13.16
CA ALA A 85 5.37 -0.45 -13.93
C ALA A 85 4.20 0.43 -13.42
N HIS A 86 4.29 0.95 -12.19
CA HIS A 86 3.29 1.78 -11.54
C HIS A 86 3.77 3.23 -11.29
N GLU A 87 4.97 3.60 -11.76
CA GLU A 87 5.59 4.91 -11.54
C GLU A 87 4.65 6.07 -11.90
N ASP A 88 4.20 6.11 -13.16
CA ASP A 88 3.36 7.19 -13.68
C ASP A 88 2.04 7.33 -12.90
N ARG A 89 1.42 6.18 -12.58
CA ARG A 89 0.13 6.14 -11.88
C ARG A 89 0.23 6.66 -10.47
N ILE A 90 1.22 6.18 -9.71
CA ILE A 90 1.40 6.63 -8.32
C ILE A 90 1.89 8.08 -8.30
N GLY A 91 2.74 8.48 -9.24
CA GLY A 91 3.14 9.88 -9.41
C GLY A 91 1.94 10.82 -9.58
N GLU A 92 1.01 10.50 -10.48
CA GLU A 92 -0.20 11.31 -10.68
C GLU A 92 -1.08 11.38 -9.42
N LEU A 93 -1.22 10.27 -8.68
CA LEU A 93 -1.96 10.26 -7.41
C LEU A 93 -1.30 11.20 -6.37
N LEU A 94 0.02 11.12 -6.24
CA LEU A 94 0.79 11.94 -5.31
C LEU A 94 0.77 13.43 -5.69
N ASP A 95 0.91 13.74 -6.98
CA ASP A 95 0.86 15.11 -7.50
C ASP A 95 -0.51 15.76 -7.31
N SER A 96 -1.58 14.95 -7.34
CA SER A 96 -2.94 15.42 -7.07
C SER A 96 -3.23 15.64 -5.58
N TYR A 97 -2.36 15.17 -4.69
CA TYR A 97 -2.54 15.24 -3.25
C TYR A 97 -1.96 16.54 -2.68
N GLU A 98 -2.83 17.37 -2.11
CA GLU A 98 -2.41 18.62 -1.45
C GLU A 98 -2.13 18.35 0.04
N SER A 99 -0.89 18.55 0.47
CA SER A 99 -0.48 18.41 1.87
C SER A 99 0.30 19.64 2.36
N ASP A 100 -0.04 20.17 3.54
CA ASP A 100 0.68 21.29 4.19
C ASP A 100 1.78 20.82 5.14
N CYS A 101 2.07 19.53 5.16
CA CYS A 101 3.06 18.96 6.05
C CYS A 101 4.49 19.31 5.61
N THR A 102 5.45 19.21 6.53
CA THR A 102 6.88 19.29 6.20
C THR A 102 7.63 18.25 7.01
N TYR A 103 8.39 17.38 6.34
CA TYR A 103 9.27 16.42 6.99
C TYR A 103 10.74 16.77 6.76
N ALA A 104 11.56 16.49 7.78
CA ALA A 104 13.01 16.36 7.62
C ALA A 104 13.31 14.90 7.22
N CYS A 105 13.27 14.64 5.91
CA CYS A 105 13.56 13.31 5.37
C CYS A 105 15.08 13.05 5.36
N ALA A 106 15.46 11.84 5.77
CA ALA A 106 16.84 11.39 5.62
C ALA A 106 17.17 11.21 4.13
N ALA A 107 18.42 11.45 3.75
CA ALA A 107 18.87 11.17 2.38
C ALA A 107 18.85 9.66 2.15
N ILE A 108 18.16 9.24 1.10
CA ILE A 108 18.17 7.85 0.65
C ILE A 108 19.48 7.61 -0.09
N ASP A 109 20.09 6.44 0.11
CA ASP A 109 21.26 6.01 -0.66
C ASP A 109 20.84 5.30 -1.95
N ARG A 110 19.90 4.35 -1.85
CA ARG A 110 19.38 3.59 -2.98
C ARG A 110 18.02 2.96 -2.68
N ILE A 111 17.35 2.47 -3.72
CA ILE A 111 16.13 1.67 -3.64
C ILE A 111 16.47 0.21 -3.95
N GLU A 112 15.96 -0.73 -3.16
CA GLU A 112 16.17 -2.16 -3.33
C GLU A 112 14.84 -2.93 -3.26
N CYS A 113 14.81 -4.10 -3.90
CA CYS A 113 13.74 -5.06 -3.78
C CYS A 113 14.01 -6.01 -2.60
N VAL A 114 13.48 -5.68 -1.44
CA VAL A 114 13.68 -6.45 -0.21
C VAL A 114 12.41 -7.23 0.11
N ALA A 115 12.52 -8.56 0.20
CA ALA A 115 11.39 -9.45 0.50
C ALA A 115 10.18 -9.23 -0.44
N ASN A 116 10.46 -9.06 -1.74
CA ASN A 116 9.46 -8.79 -2.80
C ASN A 116 8.74 -7.44 -2.68
N THR A 117 9.32 -6.50 -1.94
CA THR A 117 8.79 -5.14 -1.76
C THR A 117 9.87 -4.11 -2.05
N CYS A 118 9.56 -3.09 -2.84
CA CYS A 118 10.45 -1.95 -3.07
C CYS A 118 10.61 -1.14 -1.78
N MET A 119 11.84 -1.00 -1.31
CA MET A 119 12.17 -0.28 -0.08
C MET A 119 13.31 0.71 -0.31
N ALA A 120 13.18 1.90 0.29
CA ALA A 120 14.25 2.87 0.34
C ALA A 120 15.26 2.51 1.43
N VAL A 121 16.54 2.43 1.06
CA VAL A 121 17.65 2.16 1.96
C VAL A 121 18.37 3.47 2.27
N ILE A 122 18.38 3.85 3.54
CA ILE A 122 19.13 5.01 4.02
C ILE A 122 20.60 4.59 4.15
N GLY A 123 21.49 5.33 3.50
CA GLY A 123 22.92 5.10 3.66
C GLY A 123 23.36 5.48 5.07
N GLU A 124 24.19 4.65 5.69
CA GLU A 124 24.93 5.08 6.87
C GLU A 124 25.87 6.18 6.40
N THR A 125 25.62 7.44 6.81
CA THR A 125 26.60 8.51 6.60
C THR A 125 27.90 8.04 7.25
N PRO A 126 29.05 8.04 6.53
CA PRO A 126 30.32 7.71 7.16
C PRO A 126 30.49 8.66 8.35
N THR A 127 30.43 8.14 9.57
CA THR A 127 30.79 8.96 10.72
C THR A 127 32.29 9.16 10.61
N ASP A 128 32.71 10.42 10.48
CA ASP A 128 34.10 10.86 10.40
C ASP A 128 34.87 10.62 11.72
N ASP A 129 34.66 9.47 12.39
CA ASP A 129 35.33 9.06 13.62
C ASP A 129 36.69 8.39 13.36
N ALA A 130 37.30 8.66 12.19
CA ALA A 130 38.67 8.29 11.88
C ALA A 130 39.58 9.52 11.88
N GLN A 131 39.83 10.09 13.07
CA GLN A 131 40.97 10.98 13.33
C GLN A 131 41.65 10.62 14.66
#